data_AF-A0A1Q4ZTN5-F1
#
_entry.id   AF-A0A1Q4ZTN5-F1
#
_cell.length_a   1.000
_cell.length_b   1.000
_cell.length_c   1.000
_cell.angle_alpha   90.00
_cell.angle_beta   90.00
_cell.angle_gamma   90.00
#
_symmetry.space_group_name_H-M   'P 1'
#
loop_
_entity.id
_entity.type
_entity.pdbx_description
1 polymer ?
#
loop_
_entity_poly.entity_id
_entity_poly.type
_entity_poly.pdbx_seq_one_letter_code
_entity_poly.pdbx_strand_id
1 'polypeptide(L)' 'MSYGLPSKQTVNAVGGRLRARDIAVGTRLWTLDGLRTAQTTVTHVLAAKARTAVEVVTGHAAFMVAADLPLVTGATSHSS' A
#
# COMPACT_ATOMS: atom_id res chain seq x y z
N MET A 1 -1.28 -16.37 -6.86
CA MET A 1 -1.62 -15.69 -5.59
C MET A 1 -1.93 -14.23 -5.89
N SER A 2 -2.96 -13.66 -5.28
CA SER A 2 -3.32 -12.26 -5.51
C SER A 2 -3.02 -11.44 -4.27
N TYR A 3 -2.00 -10.59 -4.36
CA TYR A 3 -1.57 -9.67 -3.33
C TYR A 3 -2.30 -8.33 -3.53
N GLY A 4 -2.79 -7.68 -2.47
CA GLY A 4 -3.43 -6.38 -2.65
C GLY A 4 -3.98 -5.75 -1.38
N LEU A 5 -4.31 -4.47 -1.51
CA LEU A 5 -4.99 -3.68 -0.50
C LEU A 5 -6.51 -3.95 -0.56
N PRO A 6 -7.22 -4.03 0.58
CA PRO A 6 -8.68 -4.04 0.59
C PRO A 6 -9.28 -2.85 -0.17
N SER A 7 -10.33 -3.11 -0.95
CA SER A 7 -10.94 -2.14 -1.88
C SER A 7 -11.36 -0.80 -1.26
N LYS A 8 -11.65 -0.76 0.06
CA LYS A 8 -12.04 0.46 0.77
C LYS A 8 -10.87 1.16 1.46
N GLN A 9 -9.73 0.48 1.62
CA GLN A 9 -8.54 1.10 2.18
C GLN A 9 -8.10 2.23 1.26
N THR A 10 -7.52 3.24 1.86
CA THR A 10 -7.06 4.41 1.13
C THR A 10 -5.56 4.37 0.88
N VAL A 11 -5.16 4.92 -0.25
CA VAL A 11 -3.80 5.00 -0.75
C VAL A 11 -3.41 6.47 -0.96
N ASN A 12 -2.13 6.77 -0.85
CA ASN A 12 -1.60 8.12 -0.98
C ASN A 12 -1.28 8.43 -2.46
N ALA A 13 -2.21 9.09 -3.16
CA ALA A 13 -1.98 9.57 -4.52
C ALA A 13 -1.32 10.95 -4.49
N VAL A 14 -0.62 11.31 -5.58
CA VAL A 14 0.09 12.59 -5.68
C VAL A 14 -0.86 13.81 -5.61
N GLY A 15 -2.16 13.61 -5.90
CA GLY A 15 -3.22 14.63 -5.77
C GLY A 15 -4.07 14.50 -4.50
N GLY A 16 -3.69 13.66 -3.54
CA GLY A 16 -4.44 13.42 -2.31
C GLY A 16 -4.85 11.96 -2.11
N ARG A 17 -5.82 11.74 -1.23
CA ARG A 17 -6.21 10.40 -0.80
C ARG A 17 -7.21 9.77 -1.78
N LEU A 18 -6.91 8.57 -2.27
CA LEU A 18 -7.83 7.74 -3.08
C LEU A 18 -8.14 6.42 -2.38
N ARG A 19 -9.26 5.75 -2.72
CA ARG A 19 -9.48 4.36 -2.29
C ARG A 19 -8.74 3.41 -3.24
N ALA A 20 -8.31 2.26 -2.74
CA ALA A 20 -7.60 1.25 -3.53
C ALA A 20 -8.39 0.82 -4.77
N ARG A 21 -9.73 0.71 -4.66
CA ARG A 21 -10.60 0.35 -5.79
C ARG A 21 -10.72 1.42 -6.87
N ASP A 22 -10.38 2.66 -6.55
CA ASP A 22 -10.49 3.81 -7.47
C ASP A 22 -9.16 4.05 -8.20
N ILE A 23 -8.12 3.25 -7.94
CA ILE A 23 -6.83 3.32 -8.63
C ILE A 23 -6.93 2.74 -10.04
N ALA A 24 -6.44 3.48 -11.02
CA ALA A 24 -6.38 3.07 -12.41
C ALA A 24 -4.97 3.24 -13.01
N VAL A 25 -4.70 2.59 -14.13
CA VAL A 25 -3.51 2.89 -14.95
C VAL A 25 -3.44 4.39 -15.26
N GLY A 26 -2.25 4.97 -15.15
CA GLY A 26 -2.03 6.42 -15.26
C GLY A 26 -2.18 7.18 -13.93
N THR A 27 -2.73 6.58 -12.88
CA THR A 27 -2.78 7.21 -11.55
C THR A 27 -1.37 7.41 -11.01
N ARG A 28 -1.08 8.60 -10.47
CA ARG A 28 0.20 8.90 -9.83
C ARG A 28 0.13 8.64 -8.32
N LEU A 29 1.03 7.82 -7.82
CA LEU A 29 1.11 7.43 -6.40
C LEU A 29 2.43 7.84 -5.78
N TRP A 30 2.40 8.04 -4.46
CA TRP A 30 3.61 8.01 -3.64
C TRP A 30 3.94 6.56 -3.30
N THR A 31 5.17 6.13 -3.57
CA THR A 31 5.71 4.82 -3.18
C THR A 31 7.00 5.00 -2.39
N LEU A 32 7.44 3.94 -1.73
CA LEU A 32 8.79 3.84 -1.21
C LEU A 32 9.70 3.25 -2.30
N ASP A 33 10.83 3.90 -2.53
CA ASP A 33 11.97 3.42 -3.31
C ASP A 33 13.19 3.37 -2.38
N GLY A 34 13.45 2.18 -1.84
CA GLY A 34 14.33 2.00 -0.70
C GLY A 34 13.87 2.81 0.52
N LEU A 35 14.69 3.78 0.93
CA LEU A 35 14.41 4.68 2.06
C LEU A 35 13.77 6.02 1.66
N ARG A 36 13.45 6.22 0.38
CA ARG A 36 12.93 7.48 -0.13
C ARG A 36 11.48 7.35 -0.55
N THR A 37 10.70 8.40 -0.34
CA THR A 37 9.40 8.54 -1.00
C THR A 37 9.61 9.04 -2.42
N ALA A 38 9.04 8.34 -3.39
CA ALA A 38 9.12 8.68 -4.80
C ALA A 38 7.72 8.67 -5.44
N GLN A 39 7.54 9.51 -6.45
CA GLN A 39 6.32 9.49 -7.26
C GLN A 39 6.49 8.45 -8.36
N THR A 40 5.43 7.68 -8.59
CA THR A 40 5.38 6.72 -9.70
C THR A 40 4.03 6.74 -10.38
N THR A 41 3.97 6.25 -11.61
CA THR A 41 2.74 6.11 -12.38
C THR A 41 2.34 4.65 -12.42
N VAL A 42 1.10 4.36 -12.06
CA VAL A 42 0.54 3.00 -12.14
C VAL A 42 0.49 2.57 -13.60
N THR A 43 1.16 1.47 -13.93
CA THR A 43 1.20 0.90 -15.29
C THR A 43 0.27 -0.30 -15.46
N HIS A 44 -0.13 -0.93 -14.35
CA HIS A 44 -1.01 -2.10 -14.37
C HIS A 44 -1.80 -2.21 -13.05
N VAL A 45 -3.02 -2.74 -13.11
CA VAL A 45 -3.88 -2.97 -11.94
C VAL A 45 -4.44 -4.38 -12.01
N LEU A 46 -4.22 -5.17 -10.95
CA LEU A 46 -4.86 -6.46 -10.74
C LEU A 46 -5.86 -6.34 -9.60
N ALA A 47 -7.11 -6.76 -9.85
CA ALA A 47 -8.13 -6.88 -8.83
C ALA A 47 -8.51 -8.35 -8.66
N ALA A 48 -8.54 -8.82 -7.42
CA ALA A 48 -8.94 -10.18 -7.09
C ALA A 48 -9.82 -10.17 -5.84
N LYS A 49 -10.70 -11.16 -5.73
CA LYS A 49 -11.49 -11.38 -4.52
C LYS A 49 -10.65 -12.22 -3.54
N ALA A 50 -10.21 -11.61 -2.46
CA ALA A 50 -9.62 -12.30 -1.32
C ALA A 50 -10.65 -12.39 -0.19
N ARG A 51 -10.69 -13.54 0.52
CA ARG A 51 -11.56 -13.73 1.69
C ARG A 51 -10.86 -13.42 3.01
N THR A 52 -9.53 -13.33 3.01
CA THR A 52 -8.73 -13.18 4.22
C THR A 52 -7.88 -11.91 4.11
N ALA A 53 -7.95 -11.08 5.15
CA ALA A 53 -7.11 -9.91 5.31
C ALA A 53 -6.50 -9.93 6.71
N VAL A 54 -5.27 -9.43 6.84
CA VAL A 54 -4.54 -9.29 8.10
C VAL A 54 -4.59 -7.82 8.51
N GLU A 55 -4.83 -7.57 9.79
CA GLU A 55 -4.65 -6.26 10.40
C GLU A 55 -3.20 -6.10 10.85
N VAL A 56 -2.58 -5.00 10.45
CA VAL A 56 -1.23 -4.61 10.87
C VAL A 56 -1.37 -3.40 11.77
N VAL A 57 -0.90 -3.54 13.01
CA VAL A 57 -0.89 -2.47 14.00
C VAL A 57 0.54 -1.99 14.20
N THR A 58 0.74 -0.68 14.09
CA THR A 58 1.99 0.02 14.38
C THR A 58 1.77 0.93 15.59
N GLY A 59 2.84 1.50 16.15
CA GLY A 59 2.73 2.45 17.26
C GLY A 59 1.89 3.71 16.96
N HIS A 60 1.55 3.97 15.69
CA HIS A 60 0.85 5.19 15.28
C HIS A 60 -0.38 4.96 14.38
N ALA A 61 -0.61 3.74 13.90
CA ALA A 61 -1.67 3.45 12.94
C ALA A 61 -2.00 1.96 12.85
N ALA A 62 -3.21 1.64 12.39
CA ALA A 62 -3.62 0.29 11.99
C ALA A 62 -4.10 0.29 10.54
N PHE A 63 -3.82 -0.79 9.80
CA PHE A 63 -4.29 -0.95 8.43
C PHE A 63 -4.47 -2.43 8.04
N MET A 64 -5.35 -2.70 7.08
CA MET A 64 -5.67 -4.05 6.61
C MET A 64 -4.95 -4.36 5.29
N VAL A 65 -4.43 -5.57 5.11
CA VAL A 65 -3.81 -6.02 3.85
C VAL A 65 -4.17 -7.47 3.53
N ALA A 66 -4.03 -7.90 2.28
CA ALA A 66 -4.05 -9.34 1.98
C ALA A 66 -2.99 -10.07 2.81
N ALA A 67 -3.32 -11.28 3.29
CA ALA A 67 -2.49 -12.00 4.25
C ALA A 67 -1.07 -12.34 3.76
N ASP A 68 -0.90 -12.46 2.45
CA ASP A 68 0.35 -12.80 1.79
C ASP A 68 1.05 -11.57 1.16
N LEU A 69 0.51 -10.35 1.34
CA LEU A 69 1.10 -9.13 0.79
C LEU A 69 2.45 -8.83 1.49
N PRO A 70 3.58 -8.79 0.77
CA PRO A 70 4.83 -8.35 1.34
C PRO A 70 4.74 -6.88 1.74
N LEU A 71 5.09 -6.58 2.99
CA LEU A 71 5.19 -5.21 3.48
C LEU A 71 6.66 -4.86 3.67
N VAL A 72 7.10 -3.82 2.98
CA VAL A 72 8.40 -3.20 3.26
C VAL A 72 8.19 -2.22 4.40
N THR A 73 8.64 -2.59 5.60
CA THR A 73 8.72 -1.68 6.75
C THR A 73 10.15 -1.20 6.91
N GLY A 74 10.36 0.10 7.14
CA GLY A 74 11.67 0.63 7.48
C GLY A 74 12.00 0.23 8.92
N ALA A 75 13.03 -0.60 9.13
CA ALA A 75 13.58 -0.79 10.45
C ALA A 75 14.37 0.48 10.83
N THR A 76 13.85 1.28 11.75
CA THR A 76 14.64 2.31 12.43
C THR A 76 15.59 1.61 13.40
N SER A 77 16.81 1.30 12.95
CA SER A 77 17.90 0.95 13.85
C SER A 77 18.21 2.18 14.72
N HIS A 78 17.79 2.15 15.99
CA HIS A 78 18.37 3.05 16.98
C HIS A 78 19.75 2.50 17.33
N SER A 79 20.80 3.03 16.70
CA SER A 79 22.15 2.91 17.23
C SER A 79 22.23 3.76 18.50
N SER A 80 22.41 3.09 19.65
CA SER A 80 22.86 3.72 20.89
C SER A 80 24.35 4.10 20.80
#